data_AF-A0A5B9GQS1-F1
#
_entry.id   AF-A0A5B9GQS1-F1
#
_cell.length_a   1.000
_cell.length_b   1.000
_cell.length_c   1.000
_cell.angle_alpha   90.00
_cell.angle_beta   90.00
_cell.angle_gamma   90.00
#
_symmetry.space_group_name_H-M   'P 1'
#
loop_
_entity.id
_entity.type
_entity.pdbx_description
1 polymer ?
#
loop_
_entity_poly.entity_id
_entity_poly.type
_entity_poly.pdbx_seq_one_letter_code
_entity_poly.pdbx_strand_id
1 'polypeptide(L)' 'MTPDRLRECLSLLHWSQRGLGAILNRQEGTVRQWARGTVRVPDDVAYWLEVMAQHAEKNPPPVRQSR' A
#
# COMPACT_ATOMS: atom_id res chain seq x y z
N MET A 1 -8.67 -4.16 7.24
CA MET A 1 -8.14 -4.54 5.91
C MET A 1 -7.57 -5.95 5.95
N THR A 2 -7.78 -6.76 4.90
CA THR A 2 -7.21 -8.11 4.78
C THR A 2 -5.79 -8.06 4.22
N PRO A 3 -4.96 -9.11 4.41
CA PRO A 3 -3.61 -9.16 3.83
C PRO A 3 -3.61 -9.06 2.30
N ASP A 4 -4.59 -9.68 1.63
CA ASP A 4 -4.71 -9.61 0.17
C ASP A 4 -5.03 -8.19 -0.30
N ARG A 5 -5.97 -7.51 0.38
CA ARG A 5 -6.31 -6.13 0.06
C ARG A 5 -5.14 -5.17 0.30
N LEU A 6 -4.34 -5.40 1.34
CA LEU A 6 -3.10 -4.65 1.56
C LEU A 6 -2.15 -4.76 0.36
N ARG A 7 -1.92 -5.99 -0.13
CA ARG A 7 -1.02 -6.22 -1.28
C ARG A 7 -1.57 -5.57 -2.55
N GLU A 8 -2.88 -5.62 -2.76
CA GLU A 8 -3.55 -4.96 -3.89
C GLU A 8 -3.36 -3.43 -3.84
N CYS A 9 -3.61 -2.80 -2.68
CA CYS A 9 -3.38 -1.36 -2.50
C CYS A 9 -1.93 -0.98 -2.82
N LEU A 10 -0.96 -1.76 -2.34
CA LEU A 10 0.46 -1.53 -2.63
C LEU A 10 0.78 -1.67 -4.12
N SER A 11 0.16 -2.63 -4.80
CA SER A 11 0.31 -2.80 -6.25
C SER A 11 -0.24 -1.61 -7.04
N LEU A 12 -1.43 -1.11 -6.68
CA LEU A 12 -2.04 0.08 -7.30
C LEU A 12 -1.20 1.34 -7.10
N LEU A 13 -0.57 1.45 -5.93
CA LEU A 13 0.31 2.57 -5.59
C LEU A 13 1.74 2.40 -6.12
N HIS A 14 2.06 1.26 -6.73
CA HIS A 14 3.42 0.87 -7.09
C HIS A 14 4.42 0.94 -5.92
N TRP A 15 3.95 0.69 -4.70
CA TRP A 15 4.75 0.72 -3.47
C TRP A 15 5.20 -0.68 -3.09
N SER A 16 6.42 -0.77 -2.54
CA SER A 16 6.90 -1.99 -1.87
C SER A 16 6.53 -1.98 -0.39
N GLN A 17 6.53 -3.16 0.25
CA GLN A 17 6.35 -3.25 1.72
C GLN A 17 7.43 -2.47 2.48
N ARG A 18 8.67 -2.47 1.97
CA ARG A 18 9.77 -1.64 2.49
C ARG A 18 9.46 -0.15 2.36
N GLY A 19 8.94 0.26 1.19
CA GLY A 19 8.52 1.64 0.93
C GLY A 19 7.42 2.09 1.88
N LEU A 20 6.39 1.26 2.09
CA LEU A 20 5.33 1.53 3.06
C LEU A 20 5.89 1.67 4.49
N GLY A 21 6.82 0.80 4.88
CA GLY A 21 7.50 0.90 6.17
C GLY A 21 8.21 2.24 6.35
N ALA A 22 8.94 2.69 5.33
CA ALA A 22 9.61 3.99 5.35
C ALA A 22 8.61 5.16 5.48
N ILE A 23 7.49 5.13 4.73
CA ILE A 23 6.47 6.19 4.77
C ILE A 23 5.81 6.29 6.16
N LEU A 24 5.53 5.14 6.79
CA LEU A 24 4.87 5.08 8.10
C LEU A 24 5.84 5.19 9.29
N ASN A 25 7.15 5.33 9.03
CA ASN A 25 8.21 5.20 10.04
C ASN A 25 8.06 3.91 10.87
N ARG A 26 7.84 2.78 10.18
CA ARG A 26 7.71 1.44 10.76
C ARG A 26 8.75 0.51 10.16
N GLN A 27 9.14 -0.49 10.94
CA GLN A 27 10.03 -1.54 10.46
C GLN A 27 9.35 -2.34 9.35
N GLU A 28 10.12 -2.69 8.30
CA GLU A 28 9.64 -3.51 7.19
C GLU A 28 9.06 -4.86 7.68
N GLY A 29 9.64 -5.43 8.75
CA GLY A 29 9.17 -6.67 9.36
C GLY A 29 7.71 -6.60 9.82
N THR A 30 7.28 -5.47 10.39
CA THR A 30 5.89 -5.24 10.80
C THR A 30 4.96 -5.24 9.58
N VAL A 31 5.33 -4.53 8.51
CA VAL A 31 4.56 -4.51 7.26
C VAL A 31 4.48 -5.89 6.62
N ARG A 32 5.57 -6.67 6.67
CA ARG A 32 5.58 -8.06 6.21
C ARG A 32 4.64 -8.96 7.02
N GLN A 33 4.54 -8.77 8.33
CA GLN A 33 3.59 -9.49 9.18
C GLN A 33 2.14 -9.15 8.83
N TRP A 34 1.84 -7.88 8.56
CA TRP A 34 0.53 -7.46 8.04
C TRP A 34 0.21 -8.12 6.71
N ALA A 35 1.16 -8.08 5.77
CA ALA A 35 1.00 -8.70 4.46
C ALA A 35 0.92 -10.22 4.54
N ARG A 36 1.32 -10.89 5.63
CA ARG A 36 1.12 -12.33 5.85
C ARG A 36 -0.15 -12.66 6.64
N GLY A 37 -0.82 -11.65 7.20
CA GLY A 37 -1.96 -11.86 8.11
C GLY A 37 -1.58 -12.35 9.50
N THR A 38 -0.29 -12.37 9.84
CA THR A 38 0.17 -12.74 11.19
C THR A 38 -0.21 -11.70 12.23
N VAL A 39 -0.26 -10.43 11.82
CA VAL A 39 -0.70 -9.30 12.64
C VAL A 39 -1.72 -8.51 11.85
N ARG A 40 -2.76 -8.02 12.53
CA ARG A 40 -3.78 -7.16 11.91
C ARG A 40 -3.18 -5.82 11.49
N VAL A 41 -3.57 -5.32 10.32
CA VAL A 41 -3.29 -3.94 9.88
C VAL A 41 -4.04 -2.96 10.79
N PRO A 42 -3.38 -1.96 11.41
CA PRO A 42 -4.06 -0.90 12.17
C PRO A 42 -5.14 -0.20 11.33
N ASP A 43 -6.26 0.18 11.96
CA ASP A 43 -7.43 0.69 11.23
C ASP A 43 -7.18 2.06 10.56
N ASP A 44 -6.36 2.90 11.18
CA ASP A 44 -5.90 4.18 10.63
C ASP A 44 -5.05 3.99 9.37
N VAL A 45 -4.09 3.05 9.41
CA VAL A 45 -3.26 2.68 8.27
C VAL A 45 -4.10 2.07 7.15
N ALA A 46 -5.03 1.19 7.50
CA ALA A 46 -5.95 0.58 6.55
C ALA A 46 -6.82 1.63 5.84
N TYR A 47 -7.43 2.55 6.60
CA TYR A 47 -8.25 3.62 6.04
C TYR A 47 -7.44 4.52 5.12
N TRP A 48 -6.26 4.96 5.55
CA TRP A 48 -5.39 5.81 4.74
C TRP A 48 -4.95 5.14 3.44
N LEU A 49 -4.56 3.85 3.49
CA LEU A 49 -4.17 3.10 2.28
C LEU A 49 -5.32 2.96 1.28
N GLU A 50 -6.55 2.73 1.73
CA GLU A 50 -7.72 2.68 0.84
C GLU A 50 -7.94 4.02 0.14
N VAL A 51 -7.85 5.14 0.86
CA VAL A 51 -7.98 6.48 0.27
C VAL A 51 -6.89 6.73 -0.79
N MET A 52 -5.64 6.36 -0.49
CA MET A 52 -4.54 6.50 -1.43
C MET A 52 -4.74 5.63 -2.68
N ALA A 53 -5.13 4.36 -2.50
CA ALA A 53 -5.37 3.44 -3.62
C ALA A 53 -6.51 3.94 -4.52
N GLN A 54 -7.62 4.39 -3.93
CA GLN A 54 -8.74 4.99 -4.66
C GLN A 54 -8.33 6.26 -5.41
N HIS A 55 -7.45 7.07 -4.83
CA HIS A 55 -6.93 8.25 -5.51
C HIS A 55 -6.06 7.87 -6.71
N ALA A 56 -5.18 6.88 -6.57
CA ALA A 56 -4.31 6.41 -7.65
C ALA A 56 -5.11 5.79 -8.81
N GLU A 57 -6.16 5.01 -8.53
CA GLU A 57 -7.07 4.49 -9.56
C GLU A 57 -7.75 5.60 -10.36
N LYS A 58 -8.20 6.67 -9.67
CA LYS A 58 -8.87 7.82 -10.31
C LYS A 58 -7.90 8.74 -11.06
N ASN A 59 -6.61 8.70 -10.72
CA ASN A 59 -5.58 9.57 -11.26
C ASN A 59 -4.38 8.72 -11.73
N PRO A 60 -4.55 7.93 -12.80
CA PRO A 60 -3.50 7.05 -13.27
C PRO A 60 -2.26 7.84 -13.70
N PRO A 61 -1.05 7.23 -13.64
CA PRO A 61 0.18 7.88 -14.07
C PRO A 61 0.10 8.29 -15.54
N PRO A 62 0.81 9.36 -15.94
CA PRO A 62 0.82 9.80 -17.33
C PRO A 62 1.34 8.69 -18.24
N VAL A 63 0.66 8.48 -19.36
CA VAL A 63 1.11 7.54 -20.38
C VAL A 63 2.34 8.14 -21.06
N ARG A 64 3.44 7.39 -21.11
CA ARG A 64 4.65 7.81 -21.82
C ARG A 64 4.31 8.08 -23.29
N GLN A 65 4.43 9.34 -23.71
CA GLN A 65 4.35 9.69 -25.13
C GLN A 65 5.66 9.28 -25.80
N SER A 66 5.66 8.17 -26.52
CA SER A 66 6.74 7.81 -27.43
C SER A 66 6.77 8.85 -28.57
N ARG A 67 7.90 9.54 -28.73
CA ARG A 67 8.22 10.28 -29.97
C ARG A 67 8.72 9.30 -31.03
#